data_AF-A0A1C0TZF8-F1
#
_entry.id   AF-A0A1C0TZF8-F1
#
_cell.length_a   1.000
_cell.length_b   1.000
_cell.length_c   1.000
_cell.angle_alpha   90.00
_cell.angle_beta   90.00
_cell.angle_gamma   90.00
#
_symmetry.space_group_name_H-M   'P 1'
#
loop_
_entity.id
_entity.type
_entity.pdbx_description
1 polymer ?
#
loop_
_entity_poly.entity_id
_entity_poly.type
_entity_poly.pdbx_seq_one_letter_code
_entity_poly.pdbx_strand_id
1 'polypeptide(L)'
;MMTDKEINTVDSLKASFKSGVRLMPEAFSHLIDEAYKAYEIIDGIQGDGPTAGLKRDDKGKLTLNTQHSGGLNSNQGALALSLKPEGGLSFDGGGYLKLDAVRQIQFADFFSLSRGARMEITQVLGLKRTMITHIVSPFPIEDEHFGHSVSLNAAGDCLAVGSTHKVCVYTRRKSGEWNISKPIVFEDTEPGYEYDRASWRVGLDAAGDCLALGEIWREVVHVYTRTKGVWDTKHPIVFPRIAESFGANVSLNAAGDCLVAGGYTSPFRLFMRRNGIWDIKNPILFPAPSDAYEFGVIAHLSASGNRLAVCDRISVIYVYTRTNGIWDTENPIKFSHPEGGSSSFSGAFSLNAEGNHLAAGTDFYKSLDGEVYLYTLTDGIWDRENPIKFSAPASGVYFGGSLELNDAGDRLAVGANSRVYVYTCLNDKWNMETPMEILNPSGNSDNLNGFGGPVGLNKAGTSLVVGAMSESVDSQSKAGAVYVFENVNL
;
A
#
# COMPACT_ATOMS: atom_id res chain seq x y z
N MET A 1 17.53 48.37 14.08
CA MET A 1 18.07 47.60 12.95
C MET A 1 19.02 46.55 13.51
N MET A 2 18.56 45.30 13.55
CA MET A 2 19.32 44.05 13.67
C MET A 2 18.43 43.00 12.97
N THR A 3 19.03 42.21 12.08
CA THR A 3 18.43 41.36 11.04
C THR A 3 18.27 39.89 11.45
N ASP A 4 17.33 39.21 10.79
CA ASP A 4 17.08 37.77 10.60
C ASP A 4 17.66 36.75 11.59
N LYS A 5 16.75 36.10 12.33
CA LYS A 5 16.73 34.65 12.49
C LYS A 5 15.35 34.19 12.94
N GLU A 6 14.83 33.15 12.29
CA GLU A 6 13.65 32.38 12.71
C GLU A 6 13.71 32.09 14.21
N ILE A 7 12.82 32.73 14.95
CA ILE A 7 12.53 32.43 16.35
C ILE A 7 11.11 31.89 16.35
N ASN A 8 11.00 30.59 16.65
CA ASN A 8 9.79 29.84 16.97
C ASN A 8 8.57 30.75 17.28
N THR A 9 7.56 30.72 16.41
CA THR A 9 6.39 31.61 16.45
C THR A 9 5.65 31.54 17.79
N VAL A 10 5.72 30.40 18.50
CA VAL A 10 5.16 30.20 19.84
C VAL A 10 5.91 31.00 20.91
N ASP A 11 7.23 31.11 20.81
CA ASP A 11 8.05 31.84 21.78
C ASP A 11 7.96 33.36 21.58
N SER A 12 7.83 33.81 20.32
CA SER A 12 7.53 35.22 19.99
C SER A 12 6.14 35.67 20.46
N LEU A 13 5.12 34.79 20.37
CA LEU A 13 3.78 35.04 20.92
C LEU A 13 3.81 35.07 22.45
N LYS A 14 4.47 34.11 23.11
CA LYS A 14 4.65 34.10 24.58
C LYS A 14 5.38 35.35 25.10
N ALA A 15 6.42 35.81 24.39
CA ALA A 15 7.14 37.02 24.73
C ALA A 15 6.27 38.28 24.58
N SER A 16 5.43 38.32 23.53
CA SER A 16 4.49 39.42 23.27
C SER A 16 3.34 39.49 24.28
N PHE A 17 2.85 38.34 24.77
CA PHE A 17 1.87 38.28 25.87
C PHE A 17 2.47 38.71 27.21
N LYS A 18 3.75 38.40 27.46
CA LYS A 18 4.46 38.84 28.68
C LYS A 18 4.80 40.33 28.68
N SER A 19 4.99 40.94 27.51
CA SER A 19 5.33 42.37 27.38
C SER A 19 4.10 43.29 27.36
N GLY A 20 2.89 42.73 27.32
CA GLY A 20 1.64 43.50 27.36
C GLY A 20 1.31 44.25 26.07
N VAL A 21 2.02 43.97 24.98
CA VAL A 21 1.77 44.58 23.68
C VAL A 21 0.45 44.05 23.10
N ARG A 22 -0.44 44.94 22.68
CA ARG A 22 -1.71 44.59 22.05
C ARG A 22 -1.45 44.04 20.64
N LEU A 23 -1.58 42.72 20.48
CA LEU A 23 -1.42 42.04 19.20
C LEU A 23 -2.64 42.29 18.29
N MET A 24 -2.37 42.54 17.01
CA MET A 24 -3.40 42.71 15.98
C MET A 24 -3.92 41.35 15.48
N PRO A 25 -5.17 41.24 15.01
CA PRO A 25 -5.83 39.97 14.65
C PRO A 25 -5.03 39.07 13.71
N GLU A 26 -4.22 39.65 12.83
CA GLU A 26 -3.41 38.96 11.82
C GLU A 26 -2.32 38.07 12.43
N ALA A 27 -1.90 38.36 13.68
CA ALA A 27 -0.93 37.56 14.44
C ALA A 27 -1.48 36.22 14.96
N PHE A 28 -2.79 35.99 14.85
CA PHE A 28 -3.46 34.75 15.27
C PHE A 28 -3.89 33.86 14.12
N SER A 29 -3.64 34.27 12.87
CA SER A 29 -4.03 33.56 11.64
C SER A 29 -3.64 32.08 11.67
N HIS A 30 -2.42 31.76 12.07
CA HIS A 30 -1.93 30.38 12.10
C HIS A 30 -2.59 29.51 13.21
N LEU A 31 -3.05 30.11 14.31
CA LEU A 31 -3.78 29.42 15.37
C LEU A 31 -5.25 29.21 14.98
N ILE A 32 -5.80 30.19 14.26
CA ILE A 32 -7.15 30.15 13.70
C ILE A 32 -7.21 29.08 12.60
N ASP A 33 -6.22 28.98 11.72
CA ASP A 33 -6.15 27.97 10.67
C ASP A 33 -6.02 26.54 11.22
N GLU A 34 -5.21 26.33 12.27
CA GLU A 34 -5.10 25.02 12.93
C GLU A 34 -6.38 24.65 13.70
N ALA A 35 -7.04 25.62 14.32
CA ALA A 35 -8.35 25.41 14.94
C ALA A 35 -9.44 25.13 13.90
N TYR A 36 -9.35 25.73 12.71
CA TYR A 36 -10.28 25.51 11.59
C TYR A 36 -10.07 24.15 10.92
N LYS A 37 -8.82 23.67 10.80
CA LYS A 37 -8.51 22.29 10.36
C LYS A 37 -9.03 21.23 11.32
N ALA A 38 -8.95 21.47 12.63
CA ALA A 38 -9.57 20.62 13.62
C ALA A 38 -11.12 20.66 13.55
N TYR A 39 -11.69 21.74 13.02
CA TYR A 39 -13.12 21.94 12.82
C TYR A 39 -13.66 21.23 11.56
N GLU A 40 -12.92 21.19 10.44
CA GLU A 40 -13.35 20.45 9.23
C GLU A 40 -13.26 18.93 9.35
N ILE A 41 -12.40 18.42 10.24
CA ILE A 41 -12.32 16.99 10.55
C ILE A 41 -13.55 16.51 11.33
N ILE A 42 -14.30 17.43 11.96
CA ILE A 42 -15.36 17.12 12.91
C ILE A 42 -16.59 17.99 12.63
N ASP A 43 -17.34 17.70 11.56
CA ASP A 43 -18.80 17.93 11.56
C ASP A 43 -19.49 17.16 10.41
N GLY A 44 -20.67 16.56 10.55
CA GLY A 44 -21.56 16.58 11.70
C GLY A 44 -22.81 15.71 11.53
N ILE A 45 -23.63 15.65 12.59
CA ILE A 45 -25.10 15.83 12.58
C ILE A 45 -25.58 16.06 14.03
N GLN A 46 -26.56 16.95 14.11
CA GLN A 46 -27.32 17.52 15.24
C GLN A 46 -27.64 16.64 16.46
N GLY A 47 -27.37 17.21 17.63
CA GLY A 47 -28.05 16.91 18.90
C GLY A 47 -27.10 16.89 20.08
N ASP A 48 -27.01 18.02 20.79
CA ASP A 48 -26.16 18.32 21.97
C ASP A 48 -24.66 18.55 21.68
N GLY A 49 -24.30 19.83 21.54
CA GLY A 49 -22.99 20.29 21.06
C GLY A 49 -21.81 20.25 22.06
N PRO A 50 -20.56 20.46 21.57
CA PRO A 50 -19.30 20.11 22.23
C PRO A 50 -18.71 21.24 23.10
N THR A 51 -19.27 21.48 24.29
CA THR A 51 -18.65 22.37 25.30
C THR A 51 -18.14 21.66 26.56
N ALA A 52 -17.98 20.34 26.56
CA ALA A 52 -17.73 19.58 27.79
C ALA A 52 -16.31 19.73 28.41
N GLY A 53 -15.40 20.48 27.80
CA GLY A 53 -14.05 20.75 28.34
C GLY A 53 -13.73 22.21 28.68
N LEU A 54 -14.56 23.16 28.22
CA LEU A 54 -14.28 24.60 28.30
C LEU A 54 -15.54 25.36 28.70
N LYS A 55 -15.47 26.15 29.78
CA LYS A 55 -16.54 27.06 30.24
C LYS A 55 -16.10 28.52 30.10
N ARG A 56 -17.03 29.48 30.17
CA ARG A 56 -16.65 30.90 30.33
C ARG A 56 -16.56 31.23 31.82
N ASP A 57 -15.54 32.01 32.19
CA ASP A 57 -15.46 32.58 33.53
C ASP A 57 -16.51 33.70 33.71
N ASP A 58 -16.59 34.24 34.92
CA ASP A 58 -17.47 35.34 35.33
C ASP A 58 -17.21 36.66 34.58
N LYS A 59 -16.17 36.71 33.73
CA LYS A 59 -15.83 37.84 32.85
C LYS A 59 -15.96 37.48 31.36
N GLY A 60 -16.52 36.32 31.04
CA GLY A 60 -16.81 35.87 29.68
C GLY A 60 -15.63 35.26 28.92
N LYS A 61 -14.51 34.96 29.58
CA LYS A 61 -13.30 34.39 28.96
C LYS A 61 -13.28 32.85 29.06
N LEU A 62 -12.80 32.16 28.04
CA LEU A 62 -12.75 30.68 28.00
C LEU A 62 -11.77 30.12 29.06
N THR A 63 -12.21 29.14 29.86
CA THR A 63 -11.45 28.51 30.96
C THR A 63 -11.74 27.00 31.10
N LEU A 64 -10.80 26.26 31.69
CA LEU A 64 -10.89 24.81 31.95
C LEU A 64 -11.62 24.51 33.26
N ASN A 65 -12.45 23.46 33.29
CA ASN A 65 -13.24 23.08 34.46
C ASN A 65 -12.42 22.19 35.42
N THR A 66 -12.07 22.71 36.59
CA THR A 66 -11.14 22.07 37.56
C THR A 66 -11.84 21.36 38.74
N GLN A 67 -13.17 21.29 38.79
CA GLN A 67 -13.92 20.75 39.94
C GLN A 67 -14.31 19.26 39.86
N HIS A 68 -13.82 18.52 38.86
CA HIS A 68 -13.96 17.07 38.80
C HIS A 68 -12.59 16.40 38.73
N SER A 69 -12.38 15.39 39.59
CA SER A 69 -11.22 14.49 39.53
C SER A 69 -11.37 13.61 38.28
N GLY A 70 -10.54 13.85 37.26
CA GLY A 70 -10.80 13.42 35.87
C GLY A 70 -10.00 12.23 35.32
N GLY A 71 -10.38 11.87 34.08
CA GLY A 71 -9.70 11.08 33.04
C GLY A 71 -10.65 10.75 31.87
N LEU A 72 -10.30 9.82 30.97
CA LEU A 72 -11.15 9.38 29.84
C LEU A 72 -12.39 8.57 30.32
N ASN A 73 -13.59 9.08 30.07
CA ASN A 73 -14.85 8.36 30.36
C ASN A 73 -15.32 7.63 29.11
N SER A 74 -15.27 6.29 29.13
CA SER A 74 -15.71 5.43 28.01
C SER A 74 -17.18 5.64 27.59
N ASN A 75 -18.02 6.20 28.47
CA ASN A 75 -19.43 6.45 28.19
C ASN A 75 -19.72 7.85 27.61
N GLN A 76 -18.74 8.77 27.59
CA GLN A 76 -19.01 10.20 27.29
C GLN A 76 -18.03 10.87 26.31
N GLY A 77 -16.97 10.19 25.86
CA GLY A 77 -16.13 10.68 24.75
C GLY A 77 -15.39 12.01 24.97
N ALA A 78 -15.09 12.39 26.22
CA ALA A 78 -14.40 13.64 26.55
C ALA A 78 -12.99 13.42 27.12
N LEU A 79 -12.06 14.32 26.80
CA LEU A 79 -10.67 14.35 27.28
C LEU A 79 -10.47 15.41 28.38
N ALA A 80 -9.78 15.06 29.48
CA ALA A 80 -9.30 16.03 30.48
C ALA A 80 -7.93 15.62 31.05
N LEU A 81 -7.06 16.61 31.31
CA LEU A 81 -5.68 16.47 31.79
C LEU A 81 -5.58 16.45 33.33
N SER A 82 -4.65 15.66 33.88
CA SER A 82 -4.34 15.60 35.32
C SER A 82 -2.98 16.22 35.64
N LEU A 83 -2.90 16.95 36.75
CA LEU A 83 -1.69 17.60 37.28
C LEU A 83 -1.27 16.92 38.60
N LYS A 84 -0.89 15.64 38.58
CA LYS A 84 -0.32 14.97 39.76
C LYS A 84 1.14 14.58 39.52
N PRO A 85 2.00 14.58 40.55
CA PRO A 85 3.45 14.56 40.37
C PRO A 85 4.07 13.19 40.06
N GLU A 86 3.32 12.07 40.13
CA GLU A 86 3.92 10.73 40.22
C GLU A 86 3.31 9.63 39.31
N GLY A 87 2.96 9.90 38.04
CA GLY A 87 2.67 8.76 37.14
C GLY A 87 2.30 9.08 35.69
N GLY A 88 3.02 8.47 34.73
CA GLY A 88 2.93 8.70 33.28
C GLY A 88 1.59 8.36 32.61
N LEU A 89 1.17 7.09 32.59
CA LEU A 89 -0.15 6.65 32.10
C LEU A 89 -0.73 5.57 33.04
N SER A 90 -1.96 5.74 33.55
CA SER A 90 -2.63 4.71 34.37
C SER A 90 -4.15 4.82 34.34
N PHE A 91 -4.86 3.67 34.43
CA PHE A 91 -6.30 3.65 34.64
C PHE A 91 -6.61 3.58 36.15
N ASP A 92 -7.63 4.30 36.61
CA ASP A 92 -8.12 4.14 37.98
C ASP A 92 -9.29 3.16 38.08
N GLY A 93 -9.71 2.87 39.33
CA GLY A 93 -10.81 1.95 39.61
C GLY A 93 -12.19 2.40 39.09
N GLY A 94 -12.30 3.59 38.49
CA GLY A 94 -13.50 4.10 37.81
C GLY A 94 -13.42 4.06 36.28
N GLY A 95 -12.34 3.55 35.69
CA GLY A 95 -12.17 3.41 34.24
C GLY A 95 -11.55 4.64 33.55
N TYR A 96 -10.94 5.55 34.31
CA TYR A 96 -10.39 6.79 33.79
C TYR A 96 -8.89 6.68 33.46
N LEU A 97 -8.49 6.95 32.20
CA LEU A 97 -7.07 7.08 31.83
C LEU A 97 -6.49 8.41 32.36
N LYS A 98 -5.39 8.31 33.10
CA LYS A 98 -4.62 9.44 33.65
C LYS A 98 -3.41 9.74 32.78
N LEU A 99 -3.20 11.02 32.46
CA LEU A 99 -1.98 11.57 31.84
C LEU A 99 -1.21 12.44 32.85
N ASP A 100 0.11 12.33 32.88
CA ASP A 100 1.01 13.28 33.56
C ASP A 100 1.31 14.50 32.67
N ALA A 101 0.85 15.68 33.07
CA ALA A 101 1.12 16.92 32.33
C ALA A 101 2.57 17.45 32.47
N VAL A 102 3.38 16.88 33.36
CA VAL A 102 4.75 17.36 33.67
C VAL A 102 5.83 16.47 33.01
N ARG A 103 5.48 15.26 32.56
CA ARG A 103 6.39 14.36 31.84
C ARG A 103 6.05 14.29 30.34
N GLN A 104 7.09 14.25 29.50
CA GLN A 104 6.93 13.78 28.12
C GLN A 104 6.56 12.30 28.17
N ILE A 105 5.36 11.96 27.70
CA ILE A 105 4.90 10.58 27.53
C ILE A 105 5.77 9.93 26.46
N GLN A 106 6.48 8.87 26.83
CA GLN A 106 7.32 8.11 25.93
C GLN A 106 6.54 6.93 25.35
N PHE A 107 6.97 6.43 24.20
CA PHE A 107 6.37 5.25 23.57
C PHE A 107 6.31 4.05 24.54
N ALA A 108 7.36 3.87 25.36
CA ALA A 108 7.44 2.84 26.39
C ALA A 108 6.31 2.92 27.44
N ASP A 109 5.81 4.12 27.77
CA ASP A 109 4.74 4.30 28.75
C ASP A 109 3.41 3.71 28.23
N PHE A 110 3.15 3.79 26.91
CA PHE A 110 1.97 3.17 26.29
C PHE A 110 2.06 1.63 26.28
N PHE A 111 3.25 1.06 26.03
CA PHE A 111 3.44 -0.41 26.06
C PHE A 111 3.49 -0.99 27.48
N SER A 112 3.69 -0.14 28.49
CA SER A 112 3.59 -0.54 29.90
C SER A 112 2.16 -0.83 30.38
N LEU A 113 1.14 -0.35 29.64
CA LEU A 113 -0.27 -0.58 29.95
C LEU A 113 -0.68 -2.05 29.73
N SER A 114 -1.79 -2.47 30.34
CA SER A 114 -2.37 -3.78 30.01
C SER A 114 -2.93 -3.79 28.59
N ARG A 115 -3.03 -4.98 27.97
CA ARG A 115 -3.63 -5.13 26.64
C ARG A 115 -5.05 -4.56 26.59
N GLY A 116 -5.86 -4.80 27.62
CA GLY A 116 -7.23 -4.26 27.73
C GLY A 116 -7.26 -2.74 27.78
N ALA A 117 -6.40 -2.13 28.61
CA ALA A 117 -6.25 -0.68 28.72
C ALA A 117 -5.85 -0.03 27.39
N ARG A 118 -4.92 -0.63 26.63
CA ARG A 118 -4.57 -0.16 25.28
C ARG A 118 -5.75 -0.25 24.30
N MET A 119 -6.58 -1.30 24.41
CA MET A 119 -7.77 -1.44 23.56
C MET A 119 -8.82 -0.38 23.85
N GLU A 120 -9.06 -0.06 25.12
CA GLU A 120 -9.98 1.01 25.53
C GLU A 120 -9.49 2.39 25.04
N ILE A 121 -8.19 2.69 25.15
CA ILE A 121 -7.62 3.93 24.59
C ILE A 121 -7.86 4.03 23.09
N THR A 122 -7.62 2.93 22.35
CA THR A 122 -7.80 2.88 20.90
C THR A 122 -9.27 3.12 20.50
N GLN A 123 -10.22 2.54 21.24
CA GLN A 123 -11.65 2.72 21.03
C GLN A 123 -12.11 4.14 21.33
N VAL A 124 -11.68 4.73 22.45
CA VAL A 124 -12.13 6.07 22.86
C VAL A 124 -11.53 7.16 21.99
N LEU A 125 -10.31 6.99 21.50
CA LEU A 125 -9.68 7.93 20.57
C LEU A 125 -10.19 7.80 19.12
N GLY A 126 -11.12 6.87 18.86
CA GLY A 126 -11.59 6.62 17.50
C GLY A 126 -10.47 6.17 16.56
N LEU A 127 -9.33 5.71 17.10
CA LEU A 127 -8.24 5.16 16.32
C LEU A 127 -8.78 3.91 15.64
N LYS A 128 -9.13 4.04 14.35
CA LYS A 128 -9.54 2.88 13.55
C LYS A 128 -8.40 1.90 13.61
N ARG A 129 -8.64 0.77 14.27
CA ARG A 129 -7.69 -0.33 14.35
C ARG A 129 -7.24 -0.64 12.92
N THR A 130 -5.95 -0.58 12.67
CA THR A 130 -5.40 -1.31 11.53
C THR A 130 -5.68 -2.77 11.84
N MET A 131 -6.74 -3.32 11.22
CA MET A 131 -7.03 -4.74 11.42
C MET A 131 -6.00 -5.49 10.63
N ILE A 132 -5.23 -6.32 11.33
CA ILE A 132 -4.20 -7.16 10.74
C ILE A 132 -4.79 -8.56 10.67
N THR A 133 -4.97 -9.09 9.46
CA THR A 133 -5.32 -10.49 9.24
C THR A 133 -4.06 -11.22 8.80
N HIS A 134 -3.68 -12.26 9.54
CA HIS A 134 -2.59 -13.16 9.18
C HIS A 134 -3.17 -14.36 8.42
N ILE A 135 -2.72 -14.57 7.18
CA ILE A 135 -3.21 -15.62 6.28
C ILE A 135 -2.03 -16.52 5.90
N VAL A 136 -2.22 -17.82 6.09
CA VAL A 136 -1.24 -18.85 5.73
C VAL A 136 -1.88 -19.87 4.77
N SER A 137 -1.02 -20.62 4.09
CA SER A 137 -1.41 -21.79 3.30
C SER A 137 -2.22 -22.78 4.14
N PRO A 138 -3.30 -23.42 3.63
CA PRO A 138 -4.09 -24.41 4.40
C PRO A 138 -3.29 -25.63 4.85
N PHE A 139 -2.25 -25.96 4.10
CA PHE A 139 -1.31 -27.05 4.37
C PHE A 139 0.08 -26.50 4.05
N PRO A 140 0.69 -25.78 5.01
CA PRO A 140 2.03 -25.23 4.85
C PRO A 140 3.04 -26.36 4.64
N ILE A 141 3.95 -26.18 3.69
CA ILE A 141 5.11 -27.06 3.51
C ILE A 141 6.40 -26.24 3.49
N GLU A 142 7.53 -26.89 3.75
CA GLU A 142 8.85 -26.26 3.66
C GLU A 142 9.11 -25.67 2.27
N ASP A 143 9.75 -24.50 2.22
CA ASP A 143 10.07 -23.73 1.01
C ASP A 143 8.85 -23.45 0.08
N GLU A 144 7.63 -23.44 0.65
CA GLU A 144 6.41 -23.10 -0.12
C GLU A 144 6.40 -21.65 -0.60
N HIS A 145 7.03 -20.72 0.13
CA HIS A 145 7.05 -19.30 -0.19
C HIS A 145 5.66 -18.70 -0.45
N PHE A 146 4.66 -19.12 0.33
CA PHE A 146 3.30 -18.59 0.26
C PHE A 146 3.31 -17.08 0.47
N GLY A 147 2.64 -16.36 -0.43
CA GLY A 147 2.68 -14.91 -0.45
C GLY A 147 3.74 -14.33 -1.37
N HIS A 148 4.45 -15.10 -2.21
CA HIS A 148 5.43 -14.58 -3.18
C HIS A 148 4.79 -13.70 -4.28
N SER A 149 3.50 -13.85 -4.56
CA SER A 149 2.73 -12.99 -5.45
C SER A 149 1.36 -12.76 -4.84
N VAL A 150 0.89 -11.51 -4.83
CA VAL A 150 -0.40 -11.13 -4.24
C VAL A 150 -1.15 -10.21 -5.19
N SER A 151 -2.47 -10.33 -5.20
CA SER A 151 -3.35 -9.41 -5.94
C SER A 151 -4.66 -9.24 -5.19
N LEU A 152 -5.02 -7.99 -4.89
CA LEU A 152 -6.32 -7.60 -4.32
C LEU A 152 -7.22 -7.10 -5.44
N ASN A 153 -8.52 -7.41 -5.35
CA ASN A 153 -9.51 -6.75 -6.20
C ASN A 153 -9.75 -5.30 -5.74
N ALA A 154 -10.47 -4.51 -6.56
CA ALA A 154 -10.69 -3.09 -6.29
C ALA A 154 -11.40 -2.84 -4.95
N ALA A 155 -12.34 -3.69 -4.55
CA ALA A 155 -13.04 -3.57 -3.27
C ALA A 155 -12.16 -3.93 -2.06
N GLY A 156 -11.09 -4.72 -2.26
CA GLY A 156 -10.26 -5.26 -1.18
C GLY A 156 -10.87 -6.48 -0.47
N ASP A 157 -11.90 -7.10 -1.04
CA ASP A 157 -12.64 -8.22 -0.44
C ASP A 157 -12.35 -9.59 -1.10
N CYS A 158 -11.56 -9.61 -2.18
CA CYS A 158 -11.04 -10.81 -2.83
C CYS A 158 -9.52 -10.69 -2.97
N LEU A 159 -8.80 -11.71 -2.51
CA LEU A 159 -7.33 -11.76 -2.50
C LEU A 159 -6.87 -13.05 -3.16
N ALA A 160 -6.04 -12.95 -4.19
CA ALA A 160 -5.28 -14.06 -4.73
C ALA A 160 -3.86 -14.07 -4.14
N VAL A 161 -3.40 -15.25 -3.73
CA VAL A 161 -2.06 -15.45 -3.17
C VAL A 161 -1.38 -16.61 -3.88
N GLY A 162 -0.27 -16.32 -4.55
CA GLY A 162 0.60 -17.32 -5.16
C GLY A 162 1.67 -17.85 -4.21
N SER A 163 2.05 -19.10 -4.41
CA SER A 163 3.19 -19.77 -3.77
C SER A 163 4.04 -20.51 -4.82
N THR A 164 5.00 -21.32 -4.38
CA THR A 164 5.79 -22.19 -5.24
C THR A 164 4.98 -23.35 -5.86
N HIS A 165 3.85 -23.72 -5.27
CA HIS A 165 3.15 -24.96 -5.68
C HIS A 165 1.67 -24.77 -5.99
N LYS A 166 1.06 -23.69 -5.47
CA LYS A 166 -0.37 -23.45 -5.61
C LYS A 166 -0.69 -21.97 -5.56
N VAL A 167 -1.92 -21.68 -5.94
CA VAL A 167 -2.55 -20.38 -5.73
C VAL A 167 -3.78 -20.56 -4.85
N CYS A 168 -3.92 -19.72 -3.84
CA CYS A 168 -5.10 -19.69 -2.98
C CYS A 168 -5.85 -18.37 -3.18
N VAL A 169 -7.16 -18.45 -3.37
CA VAL A 169 -8.05 -17.28 -3.40
C VAL A 169 -8.90 -17.24 -2.15
N TYR A 170 -8.82 -16.12 -1.44
CA TYR A 170 -9.57 -15.82 -0.22
C TYR A 170 -10.61 -14.75 -0.53
N THR A 171 -11.76 -14.85 0.12
CA THR A 171 -12.83 -13.85 0.01
C THR A 171 -13.33 -13.47 1.40
N ARG A 172 -13.75 -12.21 1.56
CA ARG A 172 -14.39 -11.78 2.80
C ARG A 172 -15.80 -12.33 2.91
N ARG A 173 -16.18 -12.62 4.14
CA ARG A 173 -17.56 -12.89 4.52
C ARG A 173 -18.34 -11.58 4.55
N LYS A 174 -19.66 -11.66 4.50
CA LYS A 174 -20.55 -10.51 4.72
C LYS A 174 -20.33 -9.81 6.07
N SER A 175 -19.77 -10.53 7.06
CA SER A 175 -19.39 -9.99 8.36
C SER A 175 -18.13 -9.12 8.32
N GLY A 176 -17.43 -9.03 7.19
CA GLY A 176 -16.20 -8.26 7.02
C GLY A 176 -14.90 -9.03 7.25
N GLU A 177 -14.97 -10.23 7.86
CA GLU A 177 -13.80 -11.07 8.12
C GLU A 177 -13.38 -11.89 6.89
N TRP A 178 -12.08 -12.11 6.72
CA TRP A 178 -11.54 -13.02 5.71
C TRP A 178 -11.92 -14.48 5.99
N ASN A 179 -12.40 -15.18 4.97
CA ASN A 179 -12.69 -16.62 5.08
C ASN A 179 -11.42 -17.47 4.90
N ILE A 180 -10.54 -17.48 5.90
CA ILE A 180 -9.23 -18.16 5.82
C ILE A 180 -9.30 -19.69 5.90
N SER A 181 -10.39 -20.27 6.41
CA SER A 181 -10.47 -21.72 6.65
C SER A 181 -10.85 -22.55 5.43
N LYS A 182 -11.35 -21.91 4.36
CA LYS A 182 -11.80 -22.59 3.13
C LYS A 182 -11.47 -21.73 1.91
N PRO A 183 -10.17 -21.53 1.59
CA PRO A 183 -9.83 -20.87 0.34
C PRO A 183 -10.21 -21.74 -0.86
N ILE A 184 -10.31 -21.09 -2.01
CA ILE A 184 -10.32 -21.79 -3.29
C ILE A 184 -8.87 -22.02 -3.67
N VAL A 185 -8.51 -23.28 -3.95
CA VAL A 185 -7.14 -23.68 -4.23
C VAL A 185 -7.03 -24.08 -5.71
N PHE A 186 -6.01 -23.54 -6.36
CA PHE A 186 -5.59 -23.86 -7.71
C PHE A 186 -4.23 -24.53 -7.57
N GLU A 187 -4.19 -25.83 -7.85
CA GLU A 187 -3.00 -26.67 -7.74
C GLU A 187 -2.59 -27.15 -9.12
N ASP A 188 -1.29 -27.45 -9.25
CA ASP A 188 -0.78 -28.18 -10.40
C ASP A 188 -1.33 -29.62 -10.40
N THR A 189 -1.93 -30.05 -11.51
CA THR A 189 -2.49 -31.40 -11.65
C THR A 189 -1.50 -32.44 -12.15
N GLU A 190 -0.28 -32.06 -12.57
CA GLU A 190 0.71 -33.02 -13.08
C GLU A 190 2.02 -32.98 -12.27
N PRO A 191 2.28 -33.97 -11.40
CA PRO A 191 3.56 -34.08 -10.71
C PRO A 191 4.64 -34.45 -11.73
N GLY A 192 5.59 -33.55 -12.00
CA GLY A 192 6.62 -33.84 -13.01
C GLY A 192 7.89 -33.00 -13.00
N TYR A 193 7.95 -31.87 -12.30
CA TYR A 193 9.16 -31.04 -12.28
C TYR A 193 9.70 -30.88 -10.85
N GLU A 194 10.79 -31.59 -10.56
CA GLU A 194 11.57 -31.55 -9.31
C GLU A 194 12.32 -30.22 -9.09
N TYR A 195 11.83 -29.10 -9.61
CA TYR A 195 12.40 -27.79 -9.27
C TYR A 195 11.53 -27.12 -8.22
N ASP A 196 12.09 -26.95 -7.01
CA ASP A 196 11.61 -26.16 -5.86
C ASP A 196 11.38 -24.65 -6.18
N ARG A 197 10.90 -24.31 -7.39
CA ARG A 197 10.96 -22.94 -7.93
C ARG A 197 9.74 -22.51 -8.72
N ALA A 198 8.63 -23.26 -8.77
CA ALA A 198 7.44 -22.84 -9.53
C ALA A 198 6.72 -21.61 -8.95
N SER A 199 7.27 -20.43 -9.24
CA SER A 199 6.72 -19.17 -8.76
C SER A 199 5.48 -18.76 -9.55
N TRP A 200 4.30 -19.06 -9.00
CA TRP A 200 3.04 -18.61 -9.57
C TRP A 200 2.93 -17.08 -9.52
N ARG A 201 2.53 -16.48 -10.64
CA ARG A 201 2.20 -15.06 -10.76
C ARG A 201 0.70 -14.89 -10.83
N VAL A 202 0.13 -14.02 -10.00
CA VAL A 202 -1.32 -13.84 -9.91
C VAL A 202 -1.73 -12.43 -10.31
N GLY A 203 -2.87 -12.31 -10.98
CA GLY A 203 -3.52 -11.02 -11.24
C GLY A 203 -5.03 -11.17 -11.24
N LEU A 204 -5.72 -10.39 -10.40
CA LEU A 204 -7.18 -10.29 -10.39
C LEU A 204 -7.65 -9.10 -11.25
N ASP A 205 -8.87 -9.20 -11.78
CA ASP A 205 -9.61 -8.03 -12.25
C ASP A 205 -10.22 -7.24 -11.07
N ALA A 206 -10.82 -6.08 -11.35
CA ALA A 206 -11.34 -5.19 -10.30
C ALA A 206 -12.51 -5.82 -9.52
N ALA A 207 -13.30 -6.67 -10.16
CA ALA A 207 -14.39 -7.38 -9.51
C ALA A 207 -13.89 -8.53 -8.62
N GLY A 208 -12.74 -9.12 -8.93
CA GLY A 208 -12.30 -10.39 -8.34
C GLY A 208 -13.02 -11.60 -8.95
N ASP A 209 -13.48 -11.47 -10.21
CA ASP A 209 -14.19 -12.49 -10.96
C ASP A 209 -13.35 -13.10 -12.09
N CYS A 210 -12.25 -12.47 -12.49
CA CYS A 210 -11.24 -13.06 -13.38
C CYS A 210 -9.90 -13.16 -12.66
N LEU A 211 -9.25 -14.32 -12.76
CA LEU A 211 -7.93 -14.59 -12.22
C LEU A 211 -7.00 -15.05 -13.33
N ALA A 212 -5.96 -14.29 -13.62
CA ALA A 212 -4.85 -14.70 -14.47
C ALA A 212 -3.74 -15.32 -13.63
N LEU A 213 -3.29 -16.50 -14.04
CA LEU A 213 -2.20 -17.25 -13.43
C LEU A 213 -1.09 -17.47 -14.46
N GLY A 214 0.11 -16.97 -14.16
CA GLY A 214 1.31 -17.27 -14.91
C GLY A 214 2.13 -18.34 -14.23
N GLU A 215 2.51 -19.38 -14.98
CA GLU A 215 3.35 -20.47 -14.49
C GLU A 215 4.63 -20.55 -15.34
N ILE A 216 5.70 -19.99 -14.80
CA ILE A 216 6.93 -19.72 -15.55
C ILE A 216 7.58 -20.98 -16.14
N TRP A 217 7.59 -22.12 -15.44
CA TRP A 217 8.32 -23.32 -15.89
C TRP A 217 7.54 -24.20 -16.86
N ARG A 218 6.21 -24.23 -16.76
CA ARG A 218 5.36 -24.80 -17.80
C ARG A 218 5.19 -23.87 -18.99
N GLU A 219 5.59 -22.61 -18.80
CA GLU A 219 5.58 -21.57 -19.80
C GLU A 219 4.15 -21.36 -20.34
N VAL A 220 3.19 -21.34 -19.42
CA VAL A 220 1.75 -21.31 -19.72
C VAL A 220 1.06 -20.26 -18.87
N VAL A 221 0.03 -19.64 -19.44
CA VAL A 221 -0.85 -18.73 -18.71
C VAL A 221 -2.26 -19.30 -18.71
N HIS A 222 -2.92 -19.25 -17.56
CA HIS A 222 -4.29 -19.67 -17.37
C HIS A 222 -5.15 -18.49 -16.95
N VAL A 223 -6.38 -18.41 -17.46
CA VAL A 223 -7.40 -17.51 -16.93
C VAL A 223 -8.56 -18.33 -16.40
N TYR A 224 -8.85 -18.14 -15.12
CA TYR A 224 -10.00 -18.71 -14.43
C TYR A 224 -11.07 -17.65 -14.29
N THR A 225 -12.33 -18.08 -14.31
CA THR A 225 -13.47 -17.17 -14.14
C THR A 225 -14.37 -17.61 -13.01
N ARG A 226 -14.91 -16.62 -12.30
CA ARG A 226 -15.88 -16.76 -11.25
C ARG A 226 -17.23 -16.31 -11.79
N THR A 227 -18.22 -17.17 -11.68
CA THR A 227 -19.59 -16.86 -12.10
C THR A 227 -20.53 -17.09 -10.92
N LYS A 228 -21.30 -16.05 -10.56
CA LYS A 228 -22.25 -16.10 -9.42
C LYS A 228 -21.58 -16.59 -8.12
N GLY A 229 -20.36 -16.14 -7.88
CA GLY A 229 -19.60 -16.47 -6.68
C GLY A 229 -18.83 -17.80 -6.71
N VAL A 230 -18.94 -18.60 -7.78
CA VAL A 230 -18.29 -19.91 -7.92
C VAL A 230 -17.18 -19.84 -8.96
N TRP A 231 -15.97 -20.26 -8.60
CA TRP A 231 -14.84 -20.38 -9.53
C TRP A 231 -14.94 -21.68 -10.33
N ASP A 232 -14.77 -21.59 -11.66
CA ASP A 232 -14.55 -22.78 -12.49
C ASP A 232 -13.07 -23.14 -12.47
N THR A 233 -12.67 -24.00 -11.52
CA THR A 233 -11.27 -24.45 -11.37
C THR A 233 -10.87 -25.56 -12.33
N LYS A 234 -11.81 -26.10 -13.12
CA LYS A 234 -11.59 -27.30 -13.95
C LYS A 234 -11.43 -26.98 -15.44
N HIS A 235 -11.95 -25.85 -15.89
CA HIS A 235 -11.92 -25.47 -17.30
C HIS A 235 -11.33 -24.07 -17.48
N PRO A 236 -10.04 -23.87 -17.16
CA PRO A 236 -9.39 -22.60 -17.44
C PRO A 236 -9.33 -22.33 -18.94
N ILE A 237 -9.29 -21.05 -19.29
CA ILE A 237 -8.79 -20.64 -20.61
C ILE A 237 -7.27 -20.76 -20.59
N VAL A 238 -6.71 -21.55 -21.52
CA VAL A 238 -5.27 -21.82 -21.59
C VAL A 238 -4.63 -21.00 -22.71
N PHE A 239 -3.60 -20.23 -22.36
CA PHE A 239 -2.76 -19.48 -23.28
C PHE A 239 -1.42 -20.23 -23.40
N PRO A 240 -1.16 -20.90 -24.54
CA PRO A 240 -0.03 -21.81 -24.68
C PRO A 240 1.30 -21.06 -24.73
N ARG A 241 2.39 -21.81 -24.50
CA ARG A 241 3.76 -21.31 -24.64
C ARG A 241 4.00 -20.67 -26.00
N ILE A 242 4.56 -19.47 -25.95
CA ILE A 242 4.98 -18.69 -27.12
C ILE A 242 6.37 -18.06 -26.98
N ALA A 243 6.97 -18.20 -25.79
CA ALA A 243 8.24 -17.60 -25.37
C ALA A 243 8.91 -18.52 -24.35
N GLU A 244 10.19 -18.30 -24.08
CA GLU A 244 10.83 -18.92 -22.92
C GLU A 244 10.26 -18.31 -21.64
N SER A 245 10.05 -19.09 -20.58
CA SER A 245 9.50 -18.60 -19.31
C SER A 245 8.18 -17.81 -19.45
N PHE A 246 7.34 -18.16 -20.43
CA PHE A 246 6.06 -17.49 -20.63
C PHE A 246 5.16 -17.62 -19.39
N GLY A 247 4.58 -16.52 -18.91
CA GLY A 247 3.92 -16.50 -17.60
C GLY A 247 4.83 -16.09 -16.44
N ALA A 248 6.06 -15.63 -16.72
CA ALA A 248 6.92 -14.94 -15.74
C ALA A 248 6.25 -13.67 -15.14
N ASN A 249 5.29 -13.11 -15.88
CA ASN A 249 4.44 -11.99 -15.46
C ASN A 249 3.06 -12.15 -16.12
N VAL A 250 2.02 -11.76 -15.39
CA VAL A 250 0.65 -11.62 -15.88
C VAL A 250 0.05 -10.35 -15.28
N SER A 251 -0.75 -9.63 -16.06
CA SER A 251 -1.52 -8.48 -15.56
C SER A 251 -2.84 -8.37 -16.33
N LEU A 252 -3.93 -8.19 -15.59
CA LEU A 252 -5.27 -7.92 -16.11
C LEU A 252 -5.61 -6.44 -15.94
N ASN A 253 -6.45 -5.90 -16.81
CA ASN A 253 -7.12 -4.62 -16.54
C ASN A 253 -8.34 -4.82 -15.62
N ALA A 254 -8.93 -3.73 -15.14
CA ALA A 254 -10.07 -3.78 -14.21
C ALA A 254 -11.28 -4.52 -14.76
N ALA A 255 -11.52 -4.45 -16.07
CA ALA A 255 -12.65 -5.11 -16.73
C ALA A 255 -12.44 -6.63 -16.94
N GLY A 256 -11.22 -7.14 -16.75
CA GLY A 256 -10.89 -8.54 -17.03
C GLY A 256 -11.00 -8.90 -18.51
N ASP A 257 -10.83 -7.92 -19.41
CA ASP A 257 -10.94 -8.08 -20.86
C ASP A 257 -9.63 -7.85 -21.62
N CYS A 258 -8.59 -7.39 -20.94
CA CYS A 258 -7.22 -7.26 -21.45
C CYS A 258 -6.29 -8.05 -20.52
N LEU A 259 -5.48 -8.93 -21.10
CA LEU A 259 -4.46 -9.69 -20.39
C LEU A 259 -3.12 -9.44 -21.07
N VAL A 260 -2.14 -8.95 -20.32
CA VAL A 260 -0.75 -8.99 -20.74
C VAL A 260 -0.03 -10.16 -20.06
N ALA A 261 0.79 -10.87 -20.83
CA ALA A 261 1.62 -11.96 -20.35
C ALA A 261 3.05 -11.86 -20.94
N GLY A 262 4.04 -11.91 -20.05
CA GLY A 262 5.46 -11.78 -20.36
C GLY A 262 6.24 -13.09 -20.28
N GLY A 263 7.46 -13.09 -20.82
CA GLY A 263 8.43 -14.19 -20.78
C GLY A 263 9.81 -13.72 -21.25
N TYR A 264 10.83 -14.57 -21.13
CA TYR A 264 12.15 -14.33 -21.71
C TYR A 264 12.14 -14.57 -23.24
N THR A 265 13.11 -13.97 -23.93
CA THR A 265 13.47 -14.22 -25.34
C THR A 265 12.42 -13.95 -26.44
N SER A 266 11.20 -13.52 -26.10
CA SER A 266 10.20 -13.00 -27.06
C SER A 266 9.50 -11.77 -26.48
N PRO A 267 9.02 -10.81 -27.30
CA PRO A 267 8.13 -9.78 -26.81
C PRO A 267 6.95 -10.44 -26.10
N PHE A 268 6.44 -9.79 -25.05
CA PHE A 268 5.20 -10.16 -24.38
C PHE A 268 4.03 -10.24 -25.37
N ARG A 269 2.85 -10.71 -24.92
CA ARG A 269 1.61 -10.62 -25.69
C ARG A 269 0.53 -9.92 -24.91
N LEU A 270 -0.28 -9.17 -25.63
CA LEU A 270 -1.53 -8.64 -25.14
C LEU A 270 -2.69 -9.38 -25.79
N PHE A 271 -3.49 -10.05 -24.98
CA PHE A 271 -4.68 -10.77 -25.40
C PHE A 271 -5.92 -9.94 -25.08
N MET A 272 -6.90 -9.99 -25.97
CA MET A 272 -8.16 -9.26 -25.84
C MET A 272 -9.31 -10.25 -25.69
N ARG A 273 -10.22 -9.97 -24.76
CA ARG A 273 -11.51 -10.64 -24.62
C ARG A 273 -12.59 -9.78 -25.25
N ARG A 274 -13.37 -10.35 -26.17
CA ARG A 274 -14.51 -9.66 -26.79
C ARG A 274 -15.74 -10.54 -26.67
N ASN A 275 -16.85 -9.97 -26.19
CA ASN A 275 -18.10 -10.70 -25.96
C ASN A 275 -17.91 -12.00 -25.14
N GLY A 276 -17.06 -11.94 -24.12
CA GLY A 276 -16.76 -13.07 -23.25
C GLY A 276 -15.73 -14.08 -23.77
N ILE A 277 -15.26 -13.95 -25.02
CA ILE A 277 -14.33 -14.89 -25.67
C ILE A 277 -12.94 -14.26 -25.79
N TRP A 278 -11.89 -14.98 -25.35
CA TRP A 278 -10.50 -14.57 -25.52
C TRP A 278 -10.00 -14.85 -26.94
N ASP A 279 -9.40 -13.86 -27.59
CA ASP A 279 -8.74 -13.99 -28.88
C ASP A 279 -7.30 -14.45 -28.70
N ILE A 280 -7.14 -15.74 -28.39
CA ILE A 280 -5.84 -16.37 -28.09
C ILE A 280 -4.97 -16.48 -29.35
N LYS A 281 -5.61 -16.58 -30.53
CA LYS A 281 -4.91 -16.83 -31.80
C LYS A 281 -4.33 -15.56 -32.42
N ASN A 282 -4.89 -14.39 -32.11
CA ASN A 282 -4.46 -13.11 -32.67
C ASN A 282 -4.13 -12.12 -31.54
N PRO A 283 -3.10 -12.39 -30.72
CA PRO A 283 -2.65 -11.42 -29.74
C PRO A 283 -2.11 -10.17 -30.42
N ILE A 284 -2.24 -9.03 -29.75
CA ILE A 284 -1.60 -7.79 -30.16
C ILE A 284 -0.11 -7.90 -29.83
N LEU A 285 0.72 -7.60 -30.83
CA LEU A 285 2.17 -7.66 -30.74
C LEU A 285 2.74 -6.25 -30.57
N PHE A 286 3.80 -6.15 -29.78
CA PHE A 286 4.55 -4.92 -29.59
C PHE A 286 5.99 -5.19 -30.03
N PRO A 287 6.47 -4.57 -31.10
CA PRO A 287 7.85 -4.75 -31.54
C PRO A 287 8.79 -4.28 -30.43
N ALA A 288 9.87 -5.04 -30.21
CA ALA A 288 10.90 -4.60 -29.28
C ALA A 288 11.57 -3.33 -29.83
N PRO A 289 11.72 -2.26 -29.02
CA PRO A 289 12.55 -1.12 -29.40
C PRO A 289 13.97 -1.58 -29.74
N SER A 290 14.62 -0.92 -30.70
CA SER A 290 15.90 -1.39 -31.28
C SER A 290 17.05 -1.48 -30.28
N ASP A 291 16.97 -0.73 -29.18
CA ASP A 291 17.96 -0.67 -28.11
C ASP A 291 17.55 -1.46 -26.87
N ALA A 292 16.38 -2.10 -26.88
CA ALA A 292 15.87 -2.85 -25.74
C ALA A 292 16.55 -4.22 -25.62
N TYR A 293 16.91 -4.59 -24.39
CA TYR A 293 17.50 -5.89 -24.08
C TYR A 293 16.51 -6.74 -23.26
N GLU A 294 16.21 -7.98 -23.70
CA GLU A 294 15.21 -8.86 -23.09
C GLU A 294 13.89 -8.12 -22.75
N PHE A 295 13.30 -7.52 -23.78
CA PHE A 295 12.10 -6.69 -23.69
C PHE A 295 10.85 -7.52 -23.37
N GLY A 296 10.09 -7.12 -22.34
CA GLY A 296 8.77 -7.71 -22.08
C GLY A 296 8.68 -8.79 -21.03
N VAL A 297 9.69 -8.95 -20.17
CA VAL A 297 9.63 -9.92 -19.07
C VAL A 297 8.57 -9.51 -18.05
N ILE A 298 8.49 -8.22 -17.72
CA ILE A 298 7.51 -7.64 -16.79
C ILE A 298 6.72 -6.56 -17.53
N ALA A 299 5.39 -6.66 -17.47
CA ALA A 299 4.47 -5.71 -18.05
C ALA A 299 3.24 -5.51 -17.15
N HIS A 300 2.75 -4.28 -17.06
CA HIS A 300 1.61 -3.92 -16.23
C HIS A 300 0.62 -3.08 -17.03
N LEU A 301 -0.64 -3.50 -17.05
CA LEU A 301 -1.76 -2.73 -17.58
C LEU A 301 -2.26 -1.75 -16.52
N SER A 302 -2.68 -0.56 -16.95
CA SER A 302 -3.53 0.28 -16.12
C SER A 302 -4.91 -0.35 -15.95
N ALA A 303 -5.61 0.01 -14.87
CA ALA A 303 -6.97 -0.48 -14.62
C ALA A 303 -7.92 -0.18 -15.80
N SER A 304 -7.78 1.00 -16.44
CA SER A 304 -8.55 1.39 -17.62
C SER A 304 -8.26 0.53 -18.86
N GLY A 305 -7.14 -0.19 -18.89
CA GLY A 305 -6.68 -0.96 -20.05
C GLY A 305 -6.20 -0.09 -21.23
N ASN A 306 -5.95 1.19 -20.99
CA ASN A 306 -5.53 2.16 -22.02
C ASN A 306 -4.07 2.61 -21.91
N ARG A 307 -3.35 2.10 -20.91
CA ARG A 307 -1.91 2.27 -20.73
C ARG A 307 -1.28 0.94 -20.41
N LEU A 308 -0.10 0.72 -20.97
CA LEU A 308 0.68 -0.49 -20.76
C LEU A 308 2.13 -0.07 -20.51
N ALA A 309 2.65 -0.35 -19.32
CA ALA A 309 4.05 -0.16 -18.98
C ALA A 309 4.79 -1.50 -19.12
N VAL A 310 5.97 -1.47 -19.75
CA VAL A 310 6.78 -2.66 -20.04
C VAL A 310 8.25 -2.34 -19.78
N CYS A 311 8.96 -3.18 -19.04
CA CYS A 311 10.40 -2.99 -18.86
C CYS A 311 11.25 -3.81 -19.86
N ASP A 312 12.42 -3.29 -20.23
CA ASP A 312 13.49 -4.08 -20.86
C ASP A 312 14.52 -4.50 -19.83
N ARG A 313 14.77 -5.81 -19.64
CA ARG A 313 15.61 -6.38 -18.55
C ARG A 313 15.81 -5.48 -17.33
N ILE A 314 14.72 -4.87 -16.85
CA ILE A 314 14.68 -4.03 -15.66
C ILE A 314 15.41 -2.65 -15.77
N SER A 315 15.91 -2.19 -16.92
CA SER A 315 16.65 -0.90 -17.04
C SER A 315 15.78 0.30 -17.43
N VAL A 316 14.93 0.14 -18.45
CA VAL A 316 14.09 1.19 -19.04
C VAL A 316 12.65 0.72 -19.01
N ILE A 317 11.73 1.64 -18.74
CA ILE A 317 10.29 1.39 -18.83
C ILE A 317 9.76 2.10 -20.08
N TYR A 318 9.02 1.35 -20.89
CA TYR A 318 8.33 1.82 -22.08
C TYR A 318 6.83 1.86 -21.80
N VAL A 319 6.20 3.01 -21.99
CA VAL A 319 4.76 3.19 -21.80
C VAL A 319 4.08 3.34 -23.16
N TYR A 320 3.18 2.41 -23.45
CA TYR A 320 2.35 2.40 -24.64
C TYR A 320 0.97 2.96 -24.31
N THR A 321 0.36 3.61 -25.31
CA THR A 321 -0.95 4.24 -25.18
C THR A 321 -1.94 3.60 -26.14
N ARG A 322 -3.14 3.35 -25.63
CA ARG A 322 -4.30 2.98 -26.43
C ARG A 322 -5.23 4.17 -26.57
N THR A 323 -5.57 4.50 -27.81
CA THR A 323 -6.50 5.59 -28.14
C THR A 323 -7.58 5.06 -29.08
N ASN A 324 -8.86 5.30 -28.73
CA ASN A 324 -10.01 4.83 -29.53
C ASN A 324 -9.96 3.33 -29.87
N GLY A 325 -9.46 2.52 -28.92
CA GLY A 325 -9.36 1.06 -29.07
C GLY A 325 -8.12 0.56 -29.80
N ILE A 326 -7.27 1.45 -30.33
CA ILE A 326 -6.06 1.13 -31.09
C ILE A 326 -4.81 1.41 -30.24
N TRP A 327 -3.88 0.46 -30.17
CA TRP A 327 -2.59 0.66 -29.51
C TRP A 327 -1.60 1.31 -30.48
N ASP A 328 -0.92 2.35 -30.03
CA ASP A 328 0.29 2.84 -30.68
C ASP A 328 1.46 1.95 -30.26
N THR A 329 1.75 0.92 -31.07
CA THR A 329 2.77 -0.09 -30.76
C THR A 329 4.18 0.32 -31.18
N GLU A 330 4.32 1.41 -31.94
CA GLU A 330 5.60 1.81 -32.54
C GLU A 330 6.24 3.01 -31.84
N ASN A 331 5.46 3.83 -31.13
CA ASN A 331 5.94 5.06 -30.50
C ASN A 331 5.74 5.05 -28.97
N PRO A 332 6.35 4.11 -28.23
CA PRO A 332 6.29 4.14 -26.78
C PRO A 332 7.03 5.34 -26.21
N ILE A 333 6.58 5.80 -25.05
CA ILE A 333 7.28 6.80 -24.26
C ILE A 333 8.32 6.08 -23.40
N LYS A 334 9.58 6.51 -23.51
CA LYS A 334 10.72 5.92 -22.83
C LYS A 334 11.02 6.63 -21.51
N PHE A 335 11.14 5.85 -20.43
CA PHE A 335 11.54 6.28 -19.09
C PHE A 335 12.83 5.55 -18.72
N SER A 336 13.85 6.32 -18.35
CA SER A 336 15.13 5.83 -17.84
C SER A 336 15.42 6.47 -16.49
N HIS A 337 16.39 5.94 -15.75
CA HIS A 337 16.80 6.50 -14.48
C HIS A 337 17.14 8.00 -14.61
N PRO A 338 16.55 8.90 -13.79
CA PRO A 338 16.72 10.36 -13.94
C PRO A 338 18.16 10.85 -13.79
N GLU A 339 18.91 10.24 -12.87
CA GLU A 339 20.30 10.64 -12.60
C GLU A 339 21.31 10.12 -13.64
N GLY A 340 20.86 9.29 -14.61
CA GLY A 340 21.70 8.73 -15.66
C GLY A 340 22.81 7.78 -15.18
N GLY A 341 23.75 7.43 -16.07
CA GLY A 341 24.90 6.58 -15.74
C GLY A 341 24.59 5.08 -15.72
N SER A 342 25.21 4.35 -14.76
CA SER A 342 25.02 2.89 -14.64
C SER A 342 23.77 2.50 -13.85
N SER A 343 23.02 3.46 -13.30
CA SER A 343 21.83 3.21 -12.50
C SER A 343 20.66 2.75 -13.37
N SER A 344 19.94 1.73 -12.90
CA SER A 344 18.82 1.09 -13.59
C SER A 344 17.58 1.05 -12.69
N PHE A 345 16.40 0.84 -13.27
CA PHE A 345 15.24 0.45 -12.48
C PHE A 345 15.43 -0.97 -11.90
N SER A 346 14.55 -1.38 -10.99
CA SER A 346 14.56 -2.69 -10.32
C SER A 346 13.54 -3.70 -10.87
N GLY A 347 12.69 -3.26 -11.79
CA GLY A 347 11.60 -4.08 -12.33
C GLY A 347 10.33 -3.97 -11.50
N ALA A 348 10.38 -3.29 -10.35
CA ALA A 348 9.22 -2.89 -9.58
C ALA A 348 8.68 -1.56 -10.14
N PHE A 349 7.52 -1.63 -10.79
CA PHE A 349 6.80 -0.45 -11.26
C PHE A 349 5.30 -0.67 -11.24
N SER A 350 4.54 0.41 -11.09
CA SER A 350 3.08 0.38 -11.00
C SER A 350 2.48 1.58 -11.71
N LEU A 351 1.31 1.38 -12.31
CA LEU A 351 0.49 2.42 -12.92
C LEU A 351 -0.77 2.62 -12.07
N ASN A 352 -1.22 3.86 -11.94
CA ASN A 352 -2.56 4.10 -11.41
C ASN A 352 -3.66 3.73 -12.43
N ALA A 353 -4.93 3.89 -12.08
CA ALA A 353 -6.04 3.37 -12.88
C ALA A 353 -6.10 3.95 -14.31
N GLU A 354 -5.90 5.26 -14.44
CA GLU A 354 -5.86 5.93 -15.74
C GLU A 354 -4.52 5.77 -16.46
N GLY A 355 -3.48 5.33 -15.73
CA GLY A 355 -2.09 5.25 -16.20
C GLY A 355 -1.49 6.62 -16.52
N ASN A 356 -1.92 7.66 -15.78
CA ASN A 356 -1.31 8.99 -15.81
C ASN A 356 -0.27 9.18 -14.69
N HIS A 357 -0.13 8.21 -13.79
CA HIS A 357 0.98 8.11 -12.85
C HIS A 357 1.74 6.80 -13.07
N LEU A 358 3.07 6.89 -13.08
CA LEU A 358 3.98 5.73 -13.14
C LEU A 358 4.95 5.84 -11.96
N ALA A 359 4.87 4.90 -11.02
CA ALA A 359 5.87 4.73 -9.98
C ALA A 359 6.88 3.67 -10.41
N ALA A 360 8.17 3.92 -10.23
CA ALA A 360 9.26 3.02 -10.60
C ALA A 360 10.37 2.98 -9.54
N GLY A 361 10.71 1.79 -9.05
CA GLY A 361 11.80 1.56 -8.10
C GLY A 361 13.15 1.39 -8.78
N THR A 362 14.24 1.72 -8.09
CA THR A 362 15.62 1.62 -8.59
C THR A 362 16.36 0.39 -8.09
N ASP A 363 17.36 -0.03 -8.85
CA ASP A 363 18.12 -1.26 -8.61
C ASP A 363 18.85 -1.25 -7.26
N PHE A 364 18.53 -2.25 -6.45
CA PHE A 364 19.04 -2.43 -5.08
C PHE A 364 20.47 -2.92 -5.01
N TYR A 365 21.06 -3.42 -6.11
CA TYR A 365 22.42 -3.96 -6.08
C TYR A 365 23.50 -2.87 -5.95
N LYS A 366 23.15 -1.60 -6.17
CA LYS A 366 24.10 -0.48 -6.17
C LYS A 366 23.99 0.46 -4.97
N SER A 367 22.86 0.42 -4.26
CA SER A 367 22.58 1.31 -3.13
C SER A 367 21.83 0.54 -2.04
N LEU A 368 22.33 0.60 -0.81
CA LEU A 368 21.57 0.14 0.36
C LEU A 368 20.31 1.01 0.60
N ASP A 369 20.27 2.19 -0.02
CA ASP A 369 19.17 3.14 0.03
C ASP A 369 18.48 3.14 -1.34
N GLY A 370 17.52 2.22 -1.52
CA GLY A 370 16.73 2.19 -2.75
C GLY A 370 15.84 3.43 -2.88
N GLU A 371 15.46 3.76 -4.11
CA GLU A 371 14.68 4.97 -4.43
C GLU A 371 13.47 4.59 -5.27
N VAL A 372 12.41 5.40 -5.16
CA VAL A 372 11.24 5.29 -6.03
C VAL A 372 11.00 6.64 -6.69
N TYR A 373 10.74 6.63 -8.00
CA TYR A 373 10.43 7.82 -8.78
C TYR A 373 8.99 7.74 -9.27
N LEU A 374 8.24 8.84 -9.09
CA LEU A 374 6.87 8.99 -9.59
C LEU A 374 6.85 10.01 -10.72
N TYR A 375 6.50 9.52 -11.90
CA TYR A 375 6.27 10.33 -13.10
C TYR A 375 4.79 10.63 -13.22
N THR A 376 4.46 11.85 -13.68
CA THR A 376 3.08 12.30 -13.85
C THR A 376 2.86 12.80 -15.28
N LEU A 377 1.72 12.40 -15.84
CA LEU A 377 1.21 12.85 -17.13
C LEU A 377 0.20 13.97 -16.90
N THR A 378 0.55 15.18 -17.33
CA THR A 378 -0.30 16.38 -17.23
C THR A 378 -0.51 16.94 -18.62
N ASP A 379 -1.76 17.22 -19.00
CA ASP A 379 -2.13 17.76 -20.32
C ASP A 379 -1.54 16.99 -21.52
N GLY A 380 -1.39 15.67 -21.38
CA GLY A 380 -0.85 14.79 -22.42
C GLY A 380 0.68 14.75 -22.51
N ILE A 381 1.41 15.42 -21.60
CA ILE A 381 2.88 15.44 -21.53
C ILE A 381 3.34 14.80 -20.23
N TRP A 382 4.24 13.81 -20.31
CA TRP A 382 4.90 13.23 -19.14
C TRP A 382 6.02 14.14 -18.65
N ASP A 383 6.00 14.52 -17.38
CA ASP A 383 7.15 15.15 -16.74
C ASP A 383 8.22 14.10 -16.44
N ARG A 384 9.17 13.98 -17.37
CA ARG A 384 10.30 13.05 -17.28
C ARG A 384 11.57 13.71 -16.71
N GLU A 385 11.57 15.03 -16.61
CA GLU A 385 12.74 15.79 -16.18
C GLU A 385 12.71 16.06 -14.67
N ASN A 386 11.52 16.15 -14.07
CA ASN A 386 11.34 16.44 -12.65
C ASN A 386 10.41 15.44 -11.94
N PRO A 387 10.69 14.12 -11.99
CA PRO A 387 9.89 13.16 -11.24
C PRO A 387 9.99 13.40 -9.74
N ILE A 388 8.91 13.07 -9.02
CA ILE A 388 8.92 13.10 -7.56
C ILE A 388 9.76 11.92 -7.07
N LYS A 389 10.79 12.20 -6.28
CA LYS A 389 11.69 11.21 -5.69
C LYS A 389 11.26 10.85 -4.27
N PHE A 390 11.11 9.57 -4.00
CA PHE A 390 10.85 8.99 -2.69
C PHE A 390 12.09 8.23 -2.25
N SER A 391 12.51 8.46 -1.00
CA SER A 391 13.61 7.77 -0.35
C SER A 391 13.13 7.19 0.97
N ALA A 392 13.75 6.10 1.42
CA ALA A 392 13.42 5.50 2.69
C ALA A 392 13.69 6.48 3.86
N PRO A 393 12.75 6.68 4.79
CA PRO A 393 12.96 7.55 5.96
C PRO A 393 13.97 7.01 6.99
N ALA A 394 14.27 5.71 6.95
CA ALA A 394 15.24 5.01 7.81
C ALA A 394 16.25 4.22 6.96
N SER A 395 17.09 3.38 7.57
CA SER A 395 17.99 2.41 6.89
C SER A 395 17.20 1.32 6.14
N GLY A 396 16.38 1.74 5.18
CA GLY A 396 15.45 0.95 4.39
C GLY A 396 16.17 0.20 3.30
N VAL A 397 16.93 -0.81 3.70
CA VAL A 397 17.53 -1.77 2.77
C VAL A 397 16.42 -2.33 1.87
N TYR A 398 16.65 -2.39 0.56
CA TYR A 398 15.69 -2.86 -0.44
C TYR A 398 14.41 -2.01 -0.60
N PHE A 399 14.41 -0.73 -0.18
CA PHE A 399 13.30 0.18 -0.46
C PHE A 399 13.03 0.29 -1.97
N GLY A 400 11.78 0.16 -2.38
CA GLY A 400 11.41 0.15 -3.80
C GLY A 400 11.52 -1.23 -4.45
N GLY A 401 11.83 -2.28 -3.67
CA GLY A 401 11.77 -3.72 -4.00
C GLY A 401 10.49 -4.15 -4.68
N SER A 402 9.43 -3.47 -4.26
CA SER A 402 8.06 -3.75 -4.57
C SER A 402 7.27 -2.54 -4.16
N LEU A 403 6.33 -2.17 -5.00
CA LEU A 403 5.56 -0.96 -4.84
C LEU A 403 4.22 -1.12 -5.54
N GLU A 404 3.23 -0.38 -5.07
CA GLU A 404 1.92 -0.34 -5.70
C GLU A 404 1.29 1.04 -5.51
N LEU A 405 0.74 1.59 -6.60
CA LEU A 405 -0.13 2.76 -6.57
C LEU A 405 -1.57 2.32 -6.39
N ASN A 406 -2.39 3.09 -5.66
CA ASN A 406 -3.84 2.91 -5.74
C ASN A 406 -4.39 3.48 -7.06
N ASP A 407 -5.68 3.21 -7.35
CA ASP A 407 -6.32 3.65 -8.59
C ASP A 407 -6.20 5.17 -8.82
N ALA A 408 -6.36 5.96 -7.76
CA ALA A 408 -6.28 7.42 -7.84
C ALA A 408 -4.85 7.93 -8.06
N GLY A 409 -3.83 7.15 -7.69
CA GLY A 409 -2.43 7.57 -7.71
C GLY A 409 -2.03 8.48 -6.54
N ASP A 410 -2.90 8.63 -5.53
CA ASP A 410 -2.67 9.47 -4.34
C ASP A 410 -2.20 8.67 -3.11
N ARG A 411 -2.02 7.35 -3.26
CA ARG A 411 -1.37 6.47 -2.29
C ARG A 411 -0.31 5.63 -2.98
N LEU A 412 0.84 5.50 -2.34
CA LEU A 412 1.95 4.66 -2.78
C LEU A 412 2.40 3.79 -1.61
N ALA A 413 2.24 2.48 -1.74
CA ALA A 413 2.86 1.52 -0.84
C ALA A 413 4.23 1.13 -1.39
N VAL A 414 5.26 1.14 -0.55
CA VAL A 414 6.63 0.78 -0.91
C VAL A 414 7.17 -0.22 0.10
N GLY A 415 7.50 -1.41 -0.39
CA GLY A 415 8.20 -2.44 0.35
C GLY A 415 9.64 -2.07 0.63
N ALA A 416 10.10 -2.42 1.83
CA ALA A 416 11.50 -2.40 2.22
C ALA A 416 11.77 -3.61 3.14
N ASN A 417 13.02 -3.84 3.50
CA ASN A 417 13.39 -4.97 4.35
C ASN A 417 12.62 -4.95 5.68
N SER A 418 11.76 -5.97 5.85
CA SER A 418 10.96 -6.22 7.05
C SER A 418 9.96 -5.11 7.39
N ARG A 419 9.61 -4.25 6.43
CA ARG A 419 8.66 -3.15 6.62
C ARG A 419 8.03 -2.68 5.30
N VAL A 420 6.96 -1.92 5.41
CA VAL A 420 6.33 -1.22 4.28
C VAL A 420 6.11 0.23 4.68
N TYR A 421 6.41 1.15 3.77
CA TYR A 421 6.07 2.56 3.89
C TYR A 421 4.85 2.87 3.03
N VAL A 422 3.88 3.58 3.58
CA VAL A 422 2.71 4.07 2.84
C VAL A 422 2.73 5.58 2.82
N TYR A 423 2.92 6.11 1.61
CA TYR A 423 2.88 7.53 1.33
C TYR A 423 1.48 7.94 0.89
N THR A 424 1.08 9.12 1.30
CA THR A 424 -0.22 9.74 1.05
C THR A 424 -0.02 11.12 0.46
N CYS A 425 -0.64 11.36 -0.69
CA CYS A 425 -0.75 12.67 -1.28
C CYS A 425 -2.07 13.32 -0.84
N LEU A 426 -1.97 14.51 -0.24
CA LEU A 426 -3.13 15.34 0.09
C LEU A 426 -2.86 16.76 -0.42
N ASN A 427 -3.79 17.30 -1.22
CA ASN A 427 -3.66 18.64 -1.84
C ASN A 427 -2.31 18.80 -2.57
N ASP A 428 -1.99 17.82 -3.43
CA ASP A 428 -0.76 17.75 -4.23
C ASP A 428 0.54 17.73 -3.40
N LYS A 429 0.45 17.37 -2.11
CA LYS A 429 1.60 17.23 -1.22
C LYS A 429 1.67 15.83 -0.63
N TRP A 430 2.78 15.16 -0.93
CA TRP A 430 3.13 13.88 -0.32
C TRP A 430 3.66 14.07 1.10
N ASN A 431 3.28 13.20 2.03
CA ASN A 431 3.80 13.15 3.40
C ASN A 431 5.22 12.57 3.50
N MET A 432 6.17 13.11 2.72
CA MET A 432 7.53 12.55 2.57
C MET A 432 8.28 12.37 3.88
N GLU A 433 8.10 13.29 4.83
CA GLU A 433 8.82 13.29 6.11
C GLU A 433 8.26 12.27 7.12
N THR A 434 6.97 11.96 7.01
CA THR A 434 6.23 11.13 7.97
C THR A 434 5.27 10.18 7.27
N PRO A 435 5.78 9.28 6.39
CA PRO A 435 4.95 8.21 5.85
C PRO A 435 4.52 7.26 6.96
N MET A 436 3.41 6.56 6.74
CA MET A 436 3.01 5.49 7.63
C MET A 436 3.99 4.33 7.50
N GLU A 437 4.66 3.96 8.59
CA GLU A 437 5.56 2.79 8.64
C GLU A 437 4.82 1.59 9.23
N ILE A 438 4.87 0.47 8.50
CA ILE A 438 4.30 -0.81 8.91
C ILE A 438 5.45 -1.80 9.09
N LEU A 439 5.71 -2.21 10.33
CA LEU A 439 6.73 -3.20 10.66
C LEU A 439 6.19 -4.62 10.54
N ASN A 440 7.06 -5.58 10.22
CA ASN A 440 6.74 -7.00 10.21
C ASN A 440 6.11 -7.45 11.55
N PRO A 441 4.83 -7.90 11.55
CA PRO A 441 4.12 -8.26 12.79
C PRO A 441 4.71 -9.46 13.54
N SER A 442 5.47 -10.33 12.85
CA SER A 442 6.12 -11.49 13.48
C SER A 442 7.26 -11.10 14.44
N GLY A 443 7.79 -9.88 14.32
CA GLY A 443 8.92 -9.40 15.12
C GLY A 443 10.26 -10.10 14.82
N ASN A 444 10.31 -11.00 13.84
CA ASN A 444 11.52 -11.69 13.46
C ASN A 444 12.36 -10.82 12.51
N SER A 445 13.39 -10.16 13.05
CA SER A 445 14.34 -9.34 12.30
C SER A 445 15.25 -10.15 11.37
N ASP A 446 15.35 -11.46 11.56
CA ASP A 446 16.27 -12.31 10.81
C ASP A 446 15.67 -12.74 9.46
N ASN A 447 14.38 -12.52 9.25
CA ASN A 447 13.66 -12.75 7.98
C ASN A 447 13.81 -11.57 7.02
N LEU A 448 15.06 -11.18 6.77
CA LEU A 448 15.48 -10.00 5.99
C LEU A 448 14.89 -9.92 4.57
N ASN A 449 14.32 -11.02 4.04
CA ASN A 449 13.80 -11.12 2.68
C ASN A 449 12.32 -11.56 2.62
N GLY A 450 11.59 -11.58 3.74
CA GLY A 450 10.23 -12.10 3.80
C GLY A 450 9.16 -11.01 3.63
N PHE A 451 9.02 -10.19 4.66
CA PHE A 451 7.96 -9.19 4.78
C PHE A 451 8.29 -7.91 4.00
N GLY A 452 7.32 -7.40 3.24
CA GLY A 452 7.49 -6.22 2.38
C GLY A 452 7.98 -6.58 0.97
N GLY A 453 8.21 -7.86 0.67
CA GLY A 453 8.63 -8.34 -0.64
C GLY A 453 7.57 -8.12 -1.71
N PRO A 454 6.35 -8.68 -1.59
CA PRO A 454 5.24 -8.34 -2.47
C PRO A 454 4.18 -7.54 -1.73
N VAL A 455 3.77 -6.40 -2.31
CA VAL A 455 2.71 -5.54 -1.76
C VAL A 455 1.58 -5.39 -2.76
N GLY A 456 0.37 -5.09 -2.27
CA GLY A 456 -0.76 -4.76 -3.12
C GLY A 456 -1.77 -3.88 -2.40
N LEU A 457 -2.39 -2.95 -3.12
CA LEU A 457 -3.42 -2.06 -2.61
C LEU A 457 -4.76 -2.37 -3.27
N ASN A 458 -5.86 -2.13 -2.55
CA ASN A 458 -7.16 -2.01 -3.19
C ASN A 458 -7.30 -0.64 -3.89
N LYS A 459 -8.37 -0.47 -4.67
CA LYS A 459 -8.64 0.77 -5.43
C LYS A 459 -8.53 2.05 -4.58
N ALA A 460 -9.06 2.01 -3.35
CA ALA A 460 -9.09 3.16 -2.47
C ALA A 460 -7.78 3.38 -1.69
N GLY A 461 -6.83 2.42 -1.72
CA GLY A 461 -5.64 2.44 -0.88
C GLY A 461 -5.91 2.20 0.61
N THR A 462 -7.10 1.74 0.98
CA THR A 462 -7.52 1.52 2.39
C THR A 462 -7.16 0.15 2.92
N SER A 463 -6.96 -0.82 2.02
CA SER A 463 -6.55 -2.18 2.35
C SER A 463 -5.21 -2.45 1.66
N LEU A 464 -4.23 -2.87 2.45
CA LEU A 464 -2.89 -3.22 1.99
C LEU A 464 -2.67 -4.71 2.27
N VAL A 465 -2.21 -5.44 1.26
CA VAL A 465 -1.68 -6.79 1.41
C VAL A 465 -0.17 -6.76 1.35
N VAL A 466 0.49 -7.51 2.24
CA VAL A 466 1.94 -7.64 2.30
C VAL A 466 2.29 -9.12 2.45
N GLY A 467 3.06 -9.66 1.51
CA GLY A 467 3.61 -11.01 1.64
C GLY A 467 4.80 -11.04 2.59
N ALA A 468 4.91 -12.17 3.30
CA ALA A 468 5.98 -12.55 4.20
C ALA A 468 6.53 -13.93 3.77
N MET A 469 7.04 -14.02 2.54
CA MET A 469 7.32 -15.29 1.84
C MET A 469 8.41 -16.16 2.48
N SER A 470 9.17 -15.62 3.44
CA SER A 470 10.19 -16.38 4.20
C SER A 470 9.76 -16.70 5.63
N GLU A 471 8.50 -16.41 6.00
CA GLU A 471 7.98 -16.71 7.34
C GLU A 471 7.87 -18.23 7.56
N SER A 472 8.31 -18.70 8.73
CA SER A 472 8.12 -20.09 9.13
C SER A 472 6.75 -20.26 9.77
N VAL A 473 6.00 -21.27 9.32
CA VAL A 473 4.63 -21.56 9.79
C VAL A 473 4.57 -23.02 10.22
N ASP A 474 4.02 -23.31 11.41
CA ASP A 474 3.83 -24.69 11.91
C ASP A 474 5.10 -25.58 11.80
N SER A 475 6.25 -25.01 12.18
CA SER A 475 7.58 -25.64 12.08
C SER A 475 8.10 -25.91 10.66
N GLN A 476 7.38 -25.48 9.62
CA GLN A 476 7.85 -25.50 8.24
C GLN A 476 8.66 -24.25 7.94
N SER A 477 9.92 -24.44 7.54
CA SER A 477 10.80 -23.32 7.21
C SER A 477 10.36 -22.65 5.89
N LYS A 478 10.31 -21.31 5.87
CA LYS A 478 9.90 -20.52 4.68
C LYS A 478 8.60 -20.96 4.00
N ALA A 479 7.65 -21.50 4.77
CA ALA A 479 6.34 -21.80 4.25
C ALA A 479 5.62 -20.55 3.72
N GLY A 480 5.92 -19.39 4.31
CA GLY A 480 5.42 -18.10 3.90
C GLY A 480 4.04 -17.77 4.46
N ALA A 481 3.75 -16.47 4.50
CA ALA A 481 2.49 -15.94 4.96
C ALA A 481 2.12 -14.65 4.23
N VAL A 482 0.90 -14.18 4.45
CA VAL A 482 0.41 -12.88 3.97
C VAL A 482 -0.27 -12.14 5.12
N TYR A 483 -0.01 -10.85 5.23
CA TYR A 483 -0.68 -9.94 6.14
C TYR A 483 -1.57 -8.99 5.37
N VAL A 484 -2.83 -8.87 5.80
CA VAL A 484 -3.76 -7.87 5.27
C VAL A 484 -4.00 -6.82 6.34
N PHE A 485 -3.67 -5.57 6.02
CA PHE A 485 -3.86 -4.38 6.85
C PHE A 485 -5.06 -3.59 6.35
N GLU A 486 -6.06 -3.41 7.19
CA GLU A 486 -7.25 -2.61 6.90
C GLU A 486 -7.19 -1.22 7.49
N ASN A 487 -7.89 -0.27 6.89
CA ASN A 487 -7.91 1.13 7.32
C ASN A 487 -6.49 1.69 7.40
N VAL A 488 -5.71 1.51 6.32
CA VAL A 488 -4.42 2.18 6.13
C VAL A 488 -4.67 3.67 5.81
N ASN A 489 -5.29 4.34 6.78
CA ASN A 489 -5.65 5.75 6.79
C ASN A 489 -5.59 6.17 8.26
N LEU A 490 -4.50 6.81 8.67
CA LEU A 490 -4.41 7.52 9.93
C LEU A 490 -3.75 8.88 9.71
#